data_AF-A0AA86V9A4-F1
#
_entry.id   AF-A0AA86V9A4-F1
#
_cell.length_a   1.000
_cell.length_b   1.000
_cell.length_c   1.000
_cell.angle_alpha   90.00
_cell.angle_beta   90.00
_cell.angle_gamma   90.00
#
_symmetry.space_group_name_H-M   'P 1'
#
loop_
_entity.id
_entity.type
_entity.pdbx_description
1 polymer ?
#
loop_
_entity_poly.entity_id
_entity_poly.type
_entity_poly.pdbx_seq_one_letter_code
_entity_poly.pdbx_strand_id
1 'polypeptide(L)'
;MFSTDSYSTVRGVDKLIPIDVYLPGCPPKPEAIIDVITKLRKKISREIYEDPISFQRQNRCFTTNHKFHVGYSTYTGHYGQEFFYQPPSTS
;
A
#
# COMPACT_ATOMS: atom_id res chain seq x y z
N MET A 1 1.34 10.42 12.90
CA MET A 1 0.53 11.65 12.95
C MET A 1 -0.78 11.57 12.13
N PHE A 2 -1.09 10.46 11.44
CA PHE A 2 -2.30 10.31 10.60
C PHE A 2 -3.29 9.26 11.15
N SER A 3 -3.24 9.00 12.46
CA SER A 3 -3.97 7.90 13.09
C SER A 3 -5.39 8.25 13.53
N THR A 4 -5.83 9.52 13.48
CA THR A 4 -7.17 9.94 13.92
C THR A 4 -7.98 10.55 12.77
N ASP A 5 -7.44 11.54 12.04
CA ASP A 5 -8.27 12.42 11.19
C ASP A 5 -7.81 12.48 9.72
N SER A 6 -7.80 11.32 9.06
CA SER A 6 -7.54 11.28 7.61
C SER A 6 -8.45 10.26 6.91
N TYR A 7 -9.14 10.72 5.86
CA TYR A 7 -10.14 9.94 5.11
C TYR A 7 -9.51 8.97 4.09
N SER A 8 -8.30 9.26 3.64
CA SER A 8 -7.62 8.55 2.55
C SER A 8 -6.44 7.69 3.02
N THR A 9 -6.09 7.71 4.30
CA THR A 9 -4.92 6.97 4.82
C THR A 9 -5.34 5.64 5.43
N VAL A 10 -4.65 4.57 5.03
CA VAL A 10 -4.81 3.27 5.68
C VAL A 10 -4.00 3.29 6.99
N ARG A 11 -4.68 3.05 8.12
CA ARG A 11 -4.03 2.98 9.43
C ARG A 11 -3.26 1.67 9.58
N GLY A 12 -1.95 1.74 9.34
CA GLY A 12 -1.04 0.60 9.40
C GLY A 12 -1.01 -0.20 8.09
N VAL A 13 0.18 -0.67 7.70
CA VAL A 13 0.37 -1.46 6.46
C VAL A 13 0.02 -2.95 6.65
N ASP A 14 -0.15 -3.37 7.90
CA ASP A 14 -0.51 -4.72 8.34
C ASP A 14 -1.87 -5.19 7.83
N LYS A 15 -2.74 -4.24 7.49
CA LYS A 15 -4.05 -4.51 6.88
C LYS A 15 -3.98 -4.91 5.43
N LEU A 16 -2.87 -4.61 4.75
CA LEU A 16 -2.67 -4.89 3.32
C LEU A 16 -1.72 -6.07 3.12
N ILE A 17 -0.63 -6.10 3.88
CA ILE A 17 0.47 -7.05 3.71
C ILE A 17 0.91 -7.54 5.09
N PRO A 18 1.20 -8.84 5.25
CA PRO A 18 1.77 -9.36 6.48
C PRO A 18 3.12 -8.67 6.79
N ILE A 19 3.30 -8.25 8.04
CA ILE A 19 4.53 -7.59 8.50
C ILE A 19 5.36 -8.56 9.32
N ASP A 20 6.66 -8.63 9.03
CA ASP A 20 7.58 -9.49 9.77
C ASP A 20 8.05 -8.92 11.11
N VAL A 21 8.39 -7.62 11.12
CA VAL A 21 8.90 -6.90 12.30
C VAL A 21 8.44 -5.44 12.23
N TYR A 22 7.97 -4.89 13.35
CA TYR A 22 7.59 -3.49 13.48
C TYR A 22 8.76 -2.62 13.99
N LEU A 23 8.99 -1.47 13.35
CA LEU A 23 9.94 -0.45 13.78
C LEU A 23 9.20 0.84 14.16
N PRO A 24 9.05 1.16 15.47
CA PRO A 24 8.46 2.43 15.89
C PRO A 24 9.46 3.59 15.75
N GLY A 25 8.98 4.74 15.28
CA GLY A 25 9.75 5.98 15.19
C GLY A 25 9.16 6.95 14.17
N CYS A 26 9.41 8.25 14.33
CA CYS A 26 8.92 9.28 13.42
C CYS A 26 9.89 10.48 13.31
N PRO A 27 10.96 10.39 12.50
CA PRO A 27 11.52 9.18 11.90
C PRO A 27 12.32 8.36 12.94
N PRO A 28 12.46 7.03 12.76
CA PRO A 28 13.29 6.23 13.65
C PRO A 28 14.77 6.64 13.55
N LYS A 29 15.50 6.50 14.66
CA LYS A 29 16.94 6.74 14.66
C LYS A 29 17.67 5.68 13.83
N PRO A 30 18.84 5.99 13.24
CA PRO A 30 19.62 5.04 12.45
C PRO A 30 19.94 3.74 13.21
N GLU A 31 20.24 3.84 14.51
CA GLU A 31 20.58 2.67 15.33
C GLU A 31 19.39 1.71 15.48
N ALA A 32 18.17 2.25 15.56
CA ALA A 32 16.95 1.45 15.66
C ALA A 32 16.66 0.66 14.38
N ILE A 33 17.03 1.21 13.21
CA ILE A 33 16.92 0.49 11.93
C ILE A 33 17.87 -0.71 11.92
N ILE A 34 19.12 -0.53 12.36
CA ILE A 34 20.13 -1.60 12.41
C ILE A 34 19.70 -2.72 13.36
N ASP A 35 19.14 -2.37 14.52
CA ASP A 35 18.60 -3.35 15.48
C ASP A 35 17.44 -4.17 14.87
N VAL A 36 16.52 -3.52 14.15
CA VAL A 36 15.41 -4.22 13.48
C VAL A 36 15.89 -5.17 12.38
N ILE A 37 16.90 -4.78 11.60
CA ILE A 37 17.52 -5.68 10.61
C ILE A 37 18.14 -6.90 11.30
N THR A 38 18.80 -6.67 12.45
CA THR A 38 19.39 -7.76 13.24
C THR A 38 18.32 -8.70 13.81
N LYS A 39 17.18 -8.15 14.26
CA LYS A 39 16.01 -8.94 14.70
C LYS A 39 15.40 -9.74 13.55
N LEU A 40 15.30 -9.16 12.36
CA LEU A 40 14.80 -9.86 11.17
C LEU A 40 15.70 -11.04 10.80
N ARG A 41 17.03 -10.86 10.83
CA ARG A 41 17.99 -11.96 10.61
C ARG A 41 17.81 -13.10 11.61
N LYS A 42 17.58 -12.77 12.90
CA LYS A 42 17.30 -13.77 13.95
C LYS A 42 15.97 -14.50 13.72
N LYS A 43 14.96 -13.83 13.17
CA LYS A 43 13.67 -14.44 12.82
C LYS A 43 13.85 -15.46 11.70
N ILE A 44 14.53 -15.08 10.62
CA ILE A 44 14.83 -15.96 9.48
C ILE A 44 15.63 -17.19 9.94
N SER A 45 16.65 -17.02 10.79
CA SER A 45 17.44 -18.15 11.28
C SER A 45 16.63 -19.17 12.10
N ARG A 46 15.53 -18.74 12.74
CA ARG A 46 14.62 -19.62 13.49
C ARG A 46 13.62 -20.31 12.57
N GLU A 47 13.09 -19.58 11.59
CA GLU A 47 12.08 -20.08 10.64
C GLU A 47 12.60 -21.21 9.73
N ILE A 48 13.91 -21.26 9.48
CA ILE A 48 14.55 -22.38 8.76
C ILE A 48 14.43 -23.72 9.53
N TYR A 49 14.27 -23.69 10.86
CA TYR A 49 14.18 -24.88 11.70
C TYR A 49 12.75 -25.35 11.98
N GLU A 50 11.77 -24.44 11.92
CA GLU A 50 10.38 -24.71 12.32
C GLU A 50 9.45 -24.28 11.18
N ASP A 51 9.21 -25.20 10.24
CA ASP A 51 8.26 -25.16 9.12
C ASP A 51 8.25 -23.91 8.20
N PRO A 52 8.28 -24.07 6.85
CA PRO A 52 8.13 -22.93 5.96
C PRO A 52 6.75 -22.28 6.18
N ILE A 53 6.71 -21.02 6.60
CA ILE A 53 5.49 -20.21 6.67
C ILE A 53 4.91 -20.19 5.26
N SER A 54 3.94 -21.07 5.03
CA SER A 54 3.30 -21.19 3.74
C SER A 54 2.37 -20.00 3.57
N PHE A 55 2.92 -18.89 3.06
CA PHE A 55 2.15 -17.88 2.34
C PHE A 55 1.66 -18.48 1.01
N GLN A 56 0.94 -19.60 1.10
CA GLN A 56 0.23 -20.15 -0.03
C GLN A 56 -0.94 -19.22 -0.28
N ARG A 57 -0.80 -18.39 -1.32
CA ARG A 57 -1.93 -17.67 -1.90
C ARG A 57 -2.91 -18.72 -2.38
N GLN A 58 -3.95 -18.99 -1.58
CA GLN A 58 -5.02 -19.87 -1.99
C GLN A 58 -5.85 -19.16 -3.05
N ASN A 59 -6.02 -19.82 -4.19
CA ASN A 59 -6.82 -19.27 -5.29
C ASN A 59 -8.31 -19.49 -5.00
N ARG A 60 -8.89 -18.66 -4.12
CA ARG A 60 -10.33 -18.63 -3.86
C ARG A 60 -11.00 -17.71 -4.87
N CYS A 61 -11.55 -18.29 -5.93
CA CYS A 61 -12.26 -17.56 -6.98
C CYS A 61 -13.76 -17.56 -6.72
N PHE A 62 -14.37 -16.37 -6.68
CA PHE A 62 -15.82 -16.19 -6.61
C PHE A 62 -16.25 -15.26 -7.75
N THR A 63 -17.27 -15.66 -8.49
CA THR A 63 -17.82 -14.85 -9.59
C THR A 63 -19.20 -14.36 -9.22
N THR A 64 -19.38 -13.03 -9.18
CA THR A 64 -20.67 -12.38 -8.94
C THR A 64 -21.01 -11.43 -10.09
N ASN A 65 -22.21 -11.57 -10.66
CA ASN A 65 -22.71 -10.62 -11.65
C ASN A 65 -23.02 -9.26 -10.99
N HIS A 66 -22.71 -8.16 -11.68
CA HIS A 66 -22.97 -6.80 -11.21
C HIS A 66 -23.70 -5.97 -12.28
N LYS A 67 -24.39 -4.91 -11.87
CA LYS A 67 -25.10 -3.95 -12.75
C LYS A 67 -24.44 -2.56 -12.72
N PHE A 68 -23.12 -2.52 -12.60
CA PHE A 68 -22.36 -1.28 -12.71
C PHE A 68 -22.38 -0.76 -14.15
N HIS A 69 -22.45 0.56 -14.30
CA HIS A 69 -22.28 1.21 -15.59
C HIS A 69 -20.79 1.31 -15.92
N VAL A 70 -20.42 1.02 -17.16
CA VAL A 70 -19.03 1.14 -17.63
C VAL A 70 -18.70 2.63 -17.80
N GLY A 71 -17.78 3.15 -16.98
CA GLY A 71 -17.23 4.50 -17.12
C GLY A 71 -16.05 4.52 -18.11
N TYR A 72 -15.79 5.69 -18.72
CA TYR A 72 -14.59 5.92 -19.50
C TYR A 72 -13.41 6.33 -18.59
N SER A 73 -12.17 6.08 -19.05
CA SER A 73 -10.97 6.50 -18.31
C SER A 73 -10.92 8.03 -18.20
N THR A 74 -10.80 8.53 -16.98
CA THR A 74 -10.55 9.95 -16.72
C THR A 74 -9.08 10.34 -16.91
N TYR A 75 -8.18 9.35 -16.96
CA TYR A 75 -6.76 9.55 -17.23
C TYR A 75 -6.50 9.36 -18.72
N THR A 76 -6.56 10.46 -19.48
CA THR A 76 -6.41 10.48 -20.94
C THR A 76 -4.96 10.60 -21.40
N GLY A 77 -4.00 10.78 -20.48
CA GLY A 77 -2.57 10.88 -20.79
C GLY A 77 -2.14 12.18 -21.47
N HIS A 78 -3.05 13.14 -21.65
CA HIS A 78 -2.81 14.41 -22.34
C HIS A 78 -2.31 15.53 -21.42
N TYR A 79 -1.46 15.21 -20.44
CA TYR A 79 -0.95 16.18 -19.45
C TYR A 79 -0.07 17.30 -20.08
N GLY A 80 0.31 17.17 -21.36
CA GLY A 80 1.10 18.16 -22.11
C GLY A 80 0.37 18.89 -23.25
N GLN A 81 -0.91 18.63 -23.50
CA GLN A 81 -1.65 19.24 -24.62
C GLN A 81 -2.70 20.28 -24.19
N GLU A 82 -2.98 20.43 -22.90
CA GLU A 82 -3.91 21.44 -22.36
C GLU A 82 -3.17 22.74 -21.96
N PHE A 83 -2.53 23.41 -22.92
CA PHE A 83 -2.14 24.83 -22.80
C PHE A 83 -3.24 25.78 -23.29
N PHE A 84 -4.45 25.28 -23.52
CA PHE A 84 -5.59 26.11 -23.90
C PHE A 84 -6.55 26.30 -22.72
N TYR A 85 -6.19 27.21 -21.82
CA TYR A 85 -7.21 28.00 -21.14
C TYR A 85 -7.95 28.79 -22.23
N GLN A 86 -9.10 28.29 -22.69
CA GLN A 86 -10.06 29.12 -23.39
C GLN A 86 -10.89 29.84 -22.33
N PRO A 87 -10.75 31.17 -22.15
CA PRO A 87 -11.67 31.90 -21.28
C PRO A 87 -13.10 31.75 -21.83
N PRO A 88 -14.13 31.68 -20.97
CA PRO A 88 -15.51 31.60 -21.42
C PRO A 88 -15.82 32.82 -22.27
N SER A 89 -16.36 32.60 -23.48
CA SER A 89 -16.88 33.65 -24.34
C SER A 89 -18.00 34.39 -23.60
N THR A 90 -17.68 35.58 -23.08
CA THR A 90 -18.67 36.51 -22.54
C THR A 90 -19.55 37.00 -23.67
N SER A 91 -20.85 36.67 -23.58
CA SER A 91 -21.95 37.30 -24.33
C SER A 91 -22.27 38.67 -23.79
#